data_AF-D2B9S6-F1
#
_entry.id   AF-D2B9S6-F1
#
_cell.length_a   1.000
_cell.length_b   1.000
_cell.length_c   1.000
_cell.angle_alpha   90.00
_cell.angle_beta   90.00
_cell.angle_gamma   90.00
#
_symmetry.space_group_name_H-M   'P 1'
#
loop_
_entity.id
_entity.type
_entity.pdbx_description
1 polymer ?
#
loop_
_entity_poly.entity_id
_entity_poly.type
_entity_poly.pdbx_seq_one_letter_code
_entity_poly.pdbx_strand_id
1 'polypeptide(L)'
;MASIGTFITIMLVIFLFFLLLGAAGIYLLVKVGKKATKKARKVSTRVASHVAAMGTGDAAETERMRLDLRREVSLTRQTVEHALRDGWGLGDLPQLVAEIGAHADQLDAQLGVYAQERRVSAYVDHTALGRLREHHAKLTTACARIRADLLNDQMAHASGGIDEIQSRTDLEIEARRRAPDPLDQIDDLYNRTMVDRARPDDPR
;
A
#
# COMPACT_ATOMS: atom_id res chain seq x y z
N MET A 1 56.29 54.62 -12.51
CA MET A 1 56.09 53.62 -11.43
C MET A 1 54.61 53.31 -11.14
N ALA A 2 53.63 54.13 -11.52
CA ALA A 2 52.20 53.87 -11.26
C ALA A 2 51.51 52.86 -12.21
N SER A 3 52.01 52.67 -13.43
CA SER A 3 51.37 51.83 -14.46
C SER A 3 51.50 50.32 -14.21
N ILE A 4 52.65 49.87 -13.73
CA ILE A 4 52.92 48.45 -13.42
C ILE A 4 52.13 47.98 -12.21
N GLY A 5 52.02 48.79 -11.16
CA GLY A 5 51.18 48.48 -10.01
C GLY A 5 49.72 48.28 -10.42
N THR A 6 49.19 49.20 -11.23
CA THR A 6 47.81 49.12 -11.75
C THR A 6 47.58 47.87 -12.60
N PHE A 7 48.54 47.53 -13.48
CA PHE A 7 48.46 46.31 -14.31
C PHE A 7 48.44 45.02 -13.47
N ILE A 8 49.30 44.93 -12.46
CA ILE A 8 49.35 43.77 -11.55
C ILE A 8 48.05 43.67 -10.74
N THR A 9 47.50 44.79 -10.25
CA THR A 9 46.23 44.80 -9.51
C THR A 9 45.07 44.30 -10.39
N ILE A 10 44.98 44.74 -11.64
CA ILE A 10 43.94 44.28 -12.57
C ILE A 10 44.05 42.77 -12.81
N MET A 11 45.26 42.25 -13.08
CA MET A 11 45.49 40.81 -13.21
C MET A 11 45.06 40.03 -11.96
N LEU A 12 45.37 40.55 -10.77
CA LEU A 12 45.06 39.88 -9.51
C LEU A 12 43.55 39.84 -9.25
N VAL A 13 42.83 40.92 -9.56
CA VAL A 13 41.36 40.97 -9.46
C VAL A 13 40.70 39.97 -10.42
N ILE A 14 41.19 39.88 -11.66
CA ILE A 14 40.69 38.92 -12.64
C ILE A 14 40.94 37.49 -12.15
N PHE A 15 42.13 37.20 -11.64
CA PHE A 15 42.48 35.88 -11.13
C PHE A 15 41.62 35.49 -9.91
N LEU A 16 41.38 36.43 -9.00
CA LEU A 16 40.50 36.26 -7.86
C LEU A 16 39.05 35.96 -8.31
N PHE A 17 38.57 36.65 -9.34
CA PHE A 17 37.24 36.44 -9.89
C PHE A 17 37.10 35.04 -10.50
N PHE A 18 38.10 34.58 -11.28
CA PHE A 18 38.12 33.22 -11.81
C PHE A 18 38.16 32.16 -10.69
N LEU A 19 38.90 32.41 -9.61
CA LEU A 19 38.99 31.50 -8.48
C LEU A 19 37.65 31.38 -7.74
N LEU A 20 36.94 32.50 -7.56
CA LEU A 20 35.59 32.53 -6.99
C LEU A 20 34.56 31.83 -7.88
N LEU A 21 34.60 32.06 -9.20
CA LEU A 21 33.73 31.35 -10.16
C LEU A 21 34.01 29.84 -10.15
N GLY A 22 35.28 29.44 -10.13
CA GLY A 22 35.68 28.04 -10.06
C GLY A 22 35.17 27.37 -8.79
N ALA A 23 35.34 28.01 -7.63
CA ALA A 23 34.83 27.51 -6.35
C ALA A 23 33.29 27.39 -6.33
N ALA A 24 32.59 28.39 -6.84
CA ALA A 24 31.13 28.37 -6.95
C ALA A 24 30.63 27.27 -7.90
N GLY A 25 31.32 27.07 -9.03
CA GLY A 25 31.05 26.01 -9.99
C GLY A 25 31.23 24.62 -9.38
N ILE A 26 32.35 24.38 -8.68
CA ILE A 26 32.61 23.11 -7.98
C ILE A 26 31.57 22.88 -6.88
N TYR A 27 31.22 23.92 -6.10
CA TYR A 27 30.20 23.82 -5.06
C TYR A 27 28.83 23.42 -5.62
N LEU A 28 28.40 24.03 -6.73
CA LEU A 28 27.16 23.66 -7.43
C LEU A 28 27.21 22.23 -7.97
N LEU A 29 28.33 21.82 -8.57
CA LEU A 29 28.55 20.45 -9.06
C LEU A 29 28.47 19.42 -7.95
N VAL A 30 29.07 19.68 -6.78
CA VAL A 30 28.98 18.79 -5.61
C VAL A 30 27.56 18.74 -5.05
N LYS A 31 26.86 19.88 -5.01
CA LYS A 31 25.48 19.98 -4.47
C LYS A 31 24.46 19.30 -5.38
N VAL A 32 24.57 19.50 -6.69
CA VAL A 32 23.74 18.82 -7.71
C VAL A 32 24.12 17.34 -7.81
N GLY A 33 25.42 17.02 -7.78
CA GLY A 33 25.93 15.66 -7.73
C GLY A 33 25.38 14.87 -6.55
N LYS A 34 25.31 15.45 -5.35
CA LYS A 34 24.68 14.81 -4.16
C LYS A 34 23.19 14.53 -4.34
N LYS A 35 22.45 15.37 -5.05
CA LYS A 35 21.01 15.16 -5.31
C LYS A 35 20.77 14.14 -6.43
N ALA A 36 21.56 14.19 -7.51
CA ALA A 36 21.47 13.27 -8.63
C ALA A 36 21.93 11.86 -8.25
N THR A 37 23.01 11.72 -7.48
CA THR A 37 23.49 10.43 -6.97
C THR A 37 22.47 9.74 -6.07
N LYS A 38 21.72 10.46 -5.23
CA LYS A 38 20.62 9.85 -4.44
C LYS A 38 19.50 9.25 -5.32
N LYS A 39 19.15 9.91 -6.43
CA LYS A 39 18.11 9.41 -7.36
C LYS A 39 18.61 8.29 -8.29
N ALA A 40 19.81 8.44 -8.85
CA ALA A 40 20.43 7.44 -9.72
C ALA A 40 20.77 6.15 -8.97
N ARG A 41 21.28 6.26 -7.73
CA ARG A 41 21.55 5.11 -6.87
C ARG A 41 20.27 4.32 -6.58
N LYS A 42 19.12 4.99 -6.41
CA LYS A 42 17.83 4.33 -6.13
C LYS A 42 17.35 3.42 -7.29
N VAL A 43 17.64 3.80 -8.53
CA VAL A 43 17.25 3.04 -9.73
C VAL A 43 18.26 1.94 -10.05
N SER A 44 19.57 2.25 -10.01
CA SER A 44 20.61 1.23 -10.26
C SER A 44 20.66 0.15 -9.18
N THR A 45 20.39 0.49 -7.91
CA THR A 45 20.29 -0.50 -6.84
C THR A 45 19.15 -1.47 -7.03
N ARG A 46 18.04 -1.07 -7.68
CA ARG A 46 16.85 -1.92 -7.84
C ARG A 46 17.09 -3.04 -8.87
N VAL A 47 17.82 -2.73 -9.95
CA VAL A 47 18.21 -3.74 -10.95
C VAL A 47 19.32 -4.62 -10.40
N ALA A 48 20.33 -4.03 -9.75
CA ALA A 48 21.42 -4.79 -9.12
C ALA A 48 20.93 -5.70 -8.00
N SER A 49 19.96 -5.27 -7.18
CA SER A 49 19.37 -6.12 -6.13
C SER A 49 18.59 -7.29 -6.70
N HIS A 50 17.93 -7.12 -7.85
CA HIS A 50 17.16 -8.18 -8.48
C HIS A 50 18.05 -9.27 -9.09
N VAL A 51 19.18 -8.88 -9.68
CA VAL A 51 20.21 -9.81 -10.17
C VAL A 51 20.96 -10.46 -9.00
N ALA A 52 21.28 -9.70 -7.94
CA ALA A 52 21.92 -10.25 -6.75
C ALA A 52 21.00 -11.24 -6.00
N ALA A 53 19.68 -11.03 -6.02
CA ALA A 53 18.70 -11.96 -5.48
C ALA A 53 18.60 -13.29 -6.26
N MET A 54 19.04 -13.35 -7.51
CA MET A 54 19.11 -14.60 -8.30
C MET A 54 20.32 -15.47 -7.94
N GLY A 55 21.28 -14.96 -7.16
CA GLY A 55 22.44 -15.73 -6.70
C GLY A 55 22.08 -16.83 -5.69
N THR A 56 23.08 -17.62 -5.30
CA THR A 56 23.00 -18.63 -4.24
C THR A 56 23.78 -18.18 -3.01
N GLY A 57 23.31 -18.54 -1.81
CA GLY A 57 23.94 -18.22 -0.52
C GLY A 57 23.36 -17.02 0.24
N ASP A 58 23.87 -16.78 1.46
CA ASP A 58 23.35 -15.81 2.44
C ASP A 58 23.23 -14.37 1.90
N ALA A 59 24.15 -13.94 1.03
CA ALA A 59 24.10 -12.61 0.42
C ALA A 59 22.95 -12.46 -0.59
N ALA A 60 22.56 -13.54 -1.28
CA ALA A 60 21.41 -13.52 -2.17
C ALA A 60 20.11 -13.64 -1.38
N GLU A 61 20.09 -14.44 -0.31
CA GLU A 61 18.96 -14.55 0.60
C GLU A 61 18.59 -13.20 1.24
N THR A 62 19.60 -12.47 1.72
CA THR A 62 19.40 -11.13 2.30
C THR A 62 18.84 -10.14 1.29
N GLU A 63 19.26 -10.17 0.03
CA GLU A 63 18.65 -9.34 -1.02
C GLU A 63 17.21 -9.77 -1.35
N ARG A 64 16.87 -11.06 -1.28
CA ARG A 64 15.47 -11.54 -1.39
C ARG A 64 14.62 -11.01 -0.25
N MET A 65 15.09 -11.11 1.00
CA MET A 65 14.40 -10.57 2.18
C MET A 65 14.16 -9.07 2.04
N ARG A 66 15.13 -8.31 1.51
CA ARG A 66 14.96 -6.87 1.25
C ARG A 66 13.87 -6.58 0.22
N LEU A 67 13.83 -7.34 -0.87
CA LEU A 67 12.81 -7.19 -1.91
C LEU A 67 11.43 -7.55 -1.37
N ASP A 68 11.33 -8.64 -0.62
CA ASP A 68 10.09 -9.11 -0.01
C ASP A 68 9.54 -8.10 1.01
N LEU A 69 10.38 -7.63 1.94
CA LEU A 69 10.02 -6.63 2.93
C LEU A 69 9.50 -5.33 2.30
N ARG A 70 10.19 -4.82 1.27
CA ARG A 70 9.75 -3.62 0.54
C ARG A 70 8.41 -3.84 -0.16
N ARG A 71 8.20 -5.03 -0.72
CA ARG A 71 6.94 -5.40 -1.37
C ARG A 71 5.82 -5.46 -0.36
N GLU A 72 6.00 -6.17 0.74
CA GLU A 72 4.99 -6.34 1.79
C GLU A 72 4.56 -5.00 2.39
N VAL A 73 5.52 -4.15 2.78
CA VAL A 73 5.21 -2.81 3.30
C VAL A 73 4.49 -1.94 2.26
N SER A 74 4.92 -1.99 1.00
CA SER A 74 4.26 -1.25 -0.08
C SER A 74 2.82 -1.71 -0.30
N LEU A 75 2.58 -3.02 -0.29
CA LEU A 75 1.24 -3.58 -0.44
C LEU A 75 0.35 -3.19 0.73
N THR A 76 0.83 -3.33 1.97
CA THR A 76 0.07 -2.94 3.16
C THR A 76 -0.26 -1.45 3.16
N ARG A 77 0.69 -0.59 2.80
CA ARG A 77 0.44 0.86 2.67
C ARG A 77 -0.62 1.16 1.61
N GLN A 78 -0.57 0.50 0.46
CA GLN A 78 -1.56 0.67 -0.60
C GLN A 78 -2.96 0.22 -0.16
N THR A 79 -3.07 -0.92 0.53
CA THR A 79 -4.34 -1.43 1.06
C THR A 79 -4.95 -0.44 2.07
N VAL A 80 -4.14 0.08 2.99
CA VAL A 80 -4.58 1.07 3.99
C VAL A 80 -5.00 2.38 3.32
N GLU A 81 -4.22 2.88 2.35
CA GLU A 81 -4.55 4.08 1.60
C GLU A 81 -5.81 3.92 0.73
N HIS A 82 -6.10 2.71 0.26
CA HIS A 82 -7.35 2.42 -0.42
C HIS A 82 -8.53 2.46 0.54
N ALA A 83 -8.44 1.78 1.69
CA ALA A 83 -9.47 1.79 2.72
C ALA A 83 -9.76 3.21 3.26
N LEU A 84 -8.72 4.05 3.42
CA LEU A 84 -8.91 5.46 3.79
C LEU A 84 -9.68 6.24 2.72
N ARG A 85 -9.38 6.01 1.44
CA ARG A 85 -10.06 6.66 0.31
C ARG A 85 -11.52 6.21 0.20
N ASP A 86 -11.80 4.98 0.59
CA ASP A 86 -13.16 4.43 0.66
C ASP A 86 -13.92 4.92 1.91
N GLY A 87 -13.31 5.79 2.72
CA GLY A 87 -13.95 6.45 3.86
C GLY A 87 -13.96 5.63 5.14
N TRP A 88 -13.16 4.57 5.24
CA TRP A 88 -13.16 3.71 6.42
C TRP A 88 -12.53 4.40 7.62
N GLY A 89 -13.13 4.23 8.78
CA GLY A 89 -12.62 4.74 10.06
C GLY A 89 -11.45 3.92 10.58
N LEU A 90 -10.26 4.09 9.99
CA LEU A 90 -9.07 3.29 10.33
C LEU A 90 -8.34 3.70 11.61
N GLY A 91 -8.79 4.76 12.30
CA GLY A 91 -8.16 5.26 13.52
C GLY A 91 -6.65 5.51 13.35
N ASP A 92 -5.84 4.91 14.23
CA ASP A 92 -4.38 5.07 14.25
C ASP A 92 -3.64 4.09 13.32
N LEU A 93 -4.35 3.23 12.59
CA LEU A 93 -3.74 2.24 11.71
C LEU A 93 -2.79 2.86 10.65
N PRO A 94 -3.09 4.01 10.03
CA PRO A 94 -2.17 4.65 9.09
C PRO A 94 -0.84 5.07 9.75
N GLN A 95 -0.89 5.52 11.00
CA GLN A 95 0.31 5.86 11.77
C GLN A 95 1.11 4.60 12.11
N LEU A 96 0.45 3.53 12.57
CA LEU A 96 1.11 2.26 12.85
C LEU A 96 1.82 1.69 11.61
N VAL A 97 1.19 1.78 10.43
CA VAL A 97 1.77 1.34 9.16
C VAL A 97 2.98 2.21 8.77
N ALA A 98 2.96 3.51 9.08
CA ALA A 98 4.11 4.38 8.88
C ALA A 98 5.28 4.00 9.80
N GLU A 99 5.01 3.66 11.06
CA GLU A 99 6.02 3.18 12.02
C GLU A 99 6.61 1.83 11.59
N ILE A 100 5.77 0.88 11.15
CA ILE A 100 6.21 -0.38 10.54
C ILE A 100 7.11 -0.10 9.32
N GLY A 101 6.75 0.88 8.50
CA GLY A 101 7.56 1.33 7.37
C GLY A 101 8.95 1.82 7.79
N ALA A 102 9.05 2.60 8.87
CA ALA A 102 10.33 3.08 9.40
C ALA A 102 11.20 1.92 9.93
N HIS A 103 10.60 0.95 10.63
CA HIS A 103 11.29 -0.25 11.08
C HIS A 103 11.75 -1.14 9.92
N ALA A 104 10.94 -1.24 8.87
CA ALA A 104 11.30 -1.96 7.65
C ALA A 104 12.46 -1.29 6.89
N ASP A 105 12.49 0.03 6.81
CA ASP A 105 13.61 0.78 6.22
C ASP A 105 14.91 0.56 7.01
N GLN A 106 14.83 0.53 8.34
CA GLN A 106 15.98 0.22 9.20
C GLN A 106 16.48 -1.21 8.97
N LEU A 107 15.58 -2.19 8.90
CA LEU A 107 15.94 -3.59 8.63
C LEU A 107 16.51 -3.77 7.22
N ASP A 108 15.96 -3.09 6.20
CA ASP A 108 16.51 -3.09 4.84
C ASP A 108 17.95 -2.58 4.80
N ALA A 109 18.24 -1.53 5.57
CA ALA A 109 19.59 -1.00 5.68
C ALA A 109 20.54 -2.01 6.34
N GLN A 110 20.11 -2.68 7.43
CA GLN A 110 20.90 -3.71 8.11
C GLN A 110 21.17 -4.92 7.21
N LEU A 111 20.15 -5.41 6.50
CA LEU A 111 20.29 -6.48 5.51
C LEU A 111 21.24 -6.09 4.37
N GLY A 112 21.19 -4.82 3.93
CA GLY A 112 22.10 -4.31 2.91
C GLY A 112 23.56 -4.24 3.37
N VAL A 113 23.80 -3.86 4.63
CA VAL A 113 25.14 -3.87 5.24
C VAL A 113 25.65 -5.31 5.34
N TYR A 114 24.84 -6.23 5.87
CA TYR A 114 25.20 -7.64 5.99
C TYR A 114 25.53 -8.27 4.62
N ALA A 115 24.71 -8.00 3.60
CA ALA A 115 24.97 -8.49 2.24
C ALA A 115 26.28 -7.96 1.67
N GLN A 116 26.62 -6.70 1.95
CA GLN A 116 27.87 -6.09 1.53
C GLN A 116 29.08 -6.67 2.27
N GLU A 117 28.98 -6.84 3.59
CA GLU A 117 30.01 -7.49 4.40
C GLU A 117 30.28 -8.91 3.92
N ARG A 118 29.22 -9.67 3.59
CA ARG A 118 29.35 -11.02 3.08
C ARG A 118 30.05 -11.11 1.71
N ARG A 119 29.96 -10.07 0.89
CA ARG A 119 30.68 -10.00 -0.41
C ARG A 119 32.17 -9.74 -0.24
N VAL A 120 32.57 -9.08 0.85
CA VAL A 120 33.96 -8.65 1.09
C VAL A 120 34.69 -9.60 2.05
N SER A 121 33.97 -10.26 2.96
CA SER A 121 34.53 -11.14 3.99
C SER A 121 34.01 -12.58 3.89
N ALA A 122 34.93 -13.53 4.01
CA ALA A 122 34.62 -14.95 4.10
C ALA A 122 34.06 -15.37 5.48
N TYR A 123 34.27 -14.56 6.52
CA TYR A 123 33.76 -14.82 7.86
C TYR A 123 32.26 -14.52 7.94
N VAL A 124 31.47 -15.44 8.48
CA VAL A 124 30.01 -15.32 8.59
C VAL A 124 29.59 -15.28 10.05
N ASP A 125 28.96 -14.18 10.45
CA ASP A 125 28.19 -14.16 11.69
C ASP A 125 26.76 -14.66 11.43
N HIS A 126 26.59 -15.98 11.51
CA HIS A 126 25.27 -16.61 11.37
C HIS A 126 24.28 -16.20 12.47
N THR A 127 24.76 -15.74 13.62
CA THR A 127 23.88 -15.29 14.72
C THR A 127 23.27 -13.93 14.42
N ALA A 128 24.03 -13.03 13.78
CA ALA A 128 23.49 -11.77 13.26
C ALA A 128 22.43 -12.03 12.19
N LEU A 129 22.70 -12.94 11.24
CA LEU A 129 21.72 -13.30 10.20
C LEU A 129 20.45 -13.93 10.77
N GLY A 130 20.56 -14.79 11.79
CA GLY A 130 19.40 -15.36 12.49
C GLY A 130 18.49 -14.28 13.08
N ARG A 131 19.07 -13.27 13.76
CA ARG A 131 18.30 -12.13 14.31
C ARG A 131 17.63 -11.30 13.22
N LEU A 132 18.31 -11.07 12.10
CA LEU A 132 17.74 -10.36 10.96
C LEU A 132 16.56 -11.12 10.34
N ARG A 133 16.65 -12.45 10.22
CA ARG A 133 15.54 -13.31 9.77
C ARG A 133 14.33 -13.24 10.70
N GLU A 134 14.57 -13.26 12.00
CA GLU A 134 13.49 -13.18 12.99
C GLU A 134 12.76 -11.82 12.92
N HIS A 135 13.52 -10.72 12.84
CA HIS A 135 12.96 -9.38 12.63
C HIS A 135 12.19 -9.26 11.31
N HIS A 136 12.73 -9.85 10.23
CA HIS A 136 12.05 -9.91 8.94
C HIS A 136 10.70 -10.63 9.06
N ALA A 137 10.69 -11.84 9.64
CA ALA A 137 9.48 -12.63 9.82
C ALA A 137 8.43 -11.89 10.66
N LYS A 138 8.85 -11.19 11.73
CA LYS A 138 7.95 -10.37 12.56
C LYS A 138 7.28 -9.25 11.74
N LEU A 139 8.05 -8.50 10.96
CA LEU A 139 7.53 -7.39 10.16
C LEU A 139 6.62 -7.87 9.01
N THR A 140 7.00 -8.92 8.28
CA THR A 140 6.18 -9.45 7.19
C THR A 140 4.89 -10.08 7.72
N THR A 141 4.94 -10.78 8.85
CA THR A 141 3.73 -11.31 9.51
C THR A 141 2.79 -10.20 9.96
N ALA A 142 3.33 -9.11 10.52
CA ALA A 142 2.52 -7.95 10.89
C ALA A 142 1.86 -7.30 9.67
N CYS A 143 2.60 -7.13 8.56
CA CYS A 143 2.07 -6.61 7.30
C CYS A 143 0.95 -7.49 6.74
N ALA A 144 1.14 -8.82 6.74
CA ALA A 144 0.15 -9.79 6.27
C ALA A 144 -1.10 -9.77 7.16
N ARG A 145 -0.94 -9.66 8.48
CA ARG A 145 -2.04 -9.58 9.43
C ARG A 145 -2.89 -8.33 9.22
N ILE A 146 -2.27 -7.16 9.11
CA ILE A 146 -2.98 -5.90 8.82
C ILE A 146 -3.80 -6.03 7.52
N ARG A 147 -3.22 -6.63 6.47
CA ARG A 147 -3.93 -6.84 5.20
C ARG A 147 -5.11 -7.82 5.35
N ALA A 148 -4.93 -8.89 6.11
CA ALA A 148 -6.00 -9.86 6.37
C ALA A 148 -7.13 -9.24 7.20
N ASP A 149 -6.80 -8.46 8.22
CA ASP A 149 -7.78 -7.75 9.07
C ASP A 149 -8.59 -6.76 8.22
N LEU A 150 -7.93 -5.95 7.37
CA LEU A 150 -8.60 -5.04 6.44
C LEU A 150 -9.49 -5.76 5.43
N LEU A 151 -9.05 -6.91 4.91
CA LEU A 151 -9.86 -7.70 3.98
C LEU A 151 -11.11 -8.27 4.68
N ASN A 152 -10.95 -8.72 5.92
CA ASN A 152 -12.06 -9.24 6.72
C ASN A 152 -13.10 -8.14 7.03
N ASP A 153 -12.63 -6.95 7.38
CA ASP A 153 -13.49 -5.78 7.57
C ASP A 153 -14.22 -5.40 6.28
N GLN A 154 -13.54 -5.49 5.11
CA GLN A 154 -14.17 -5.29 3.81
C GLN A 154 -15.34 -6.24 3.59
N MET A 155 -15.13 -7.52 3.85
CA MET A 155 -16.14 -8.56 3.65
C MET A 155 -17.34 -8.32 4.58
N ALA A 156 -17.09 -7.94 5.84
CA ALA A 156 -18.15 -7.62 6.79
C ALA A 156 -18.99 -6.39 6.35
N HIS A 157 -18.36 -5.36 5.79
CA HIS A 157 -19.07 -4.18 5.27
C HIS A 157 -19.87 -4.51 4.01
N ALA A 158 -19.32 -5.33 3.12
CA ALA A 158 -19.99 -5.76 1.90
C ALA A 158 -21.19 -6.68 2.19
N SER A 159 -21.07 -7.61 3.15
CA SER A 159 -22.20 -8.48 3.53
C SER A 159 -23.35 -7.70 4.15
N GLY A 160 -23.06 -6.70 4.99
CA GLY A 160 -24.10 -5.83 5.57
C GLY A 160 -24.86 -5.03 4.51
N GLY A 161 -24.16 -4.51 3.49
CA GLY A 161 -24.79 -3.81 2.38
C GLY A 161 -25.63 -4.72 1.47
N ILE A 162 -25.24 -5.98 1.29
CA ILE A 162 -26.02 -6.96 0.51
C ILE A 162 -27.31 -7.32 1.26
N ASP A 163 -27.27 -7.53 2.57
CA ASP A 163 -28.46 -7.79 3.38
C ASP A 163 -29.42 -6.60 3.36
N GLU A 164 -28.90 -5.37 3.39
CA GLU A 164 -29.70 -4.15 3.29
C GLU A 164 -30.36 -4.03 1.89
N ILE A 165 -29.62 -4.30 0.82
CA ILE A 165 -30.16 -4.31 -0.55
C ILE A 165 -31.19 -5.43 -0.72
N GLN A 166 -30.96 -6.60 -0.14
CA GLN A 166 -31.89 -7.72 -0.17
C GLN A 166 -33.16 -7.37 0.59
N SER A 167 -33.07 -6.81 1.81
CA SER A 167 -34.24 -6.41 2.58
C SER A 167 -35.09 -5.36 1.86
N ARG A 168 -34.46 -4.38 1.19
CA ARG A 168 -35.16 -3.38 0.39
C ARG A 168 -35.79 -3.99 -0.86
N THR A 169 -35.11 -4.94 -1.50
CA THR A 169 -35.62 -5.66 -2.67
C THR A 169 -36.80 -6.55 -2.30
N ASP A 170 -36.73 -7.26 -1.18
CA ASP A 170 -37.83 -8.07 -0.65
C ASP A 170 -39.02 -7.18 -0.27
N LEU A 171 -38.77 -6.00 0.30
CA LEU A 171 -39.80 -5.01 0.59
C LEU A 171 -40.44 -4.44 -0.69
N GLU A 172 -39.64 -4.19 -1.74
CA GLU A 172 -40.16 -3.78 -3.05
C GLU A 172 -40.91 -4.90 -3.76
N ILE A 173 -40.49 -6.15 -3.63
CA ILE A 173 -41.18 -7.32 -4.17
C ILE A 173 -42.51 -7.53 -3.45
N GLU A 174 -42.54 -7.43 -2.12
CA GLU A 174 -43.77 -7.55 -1.34
C GLU A 174 -44.70 -6.34 -1.57
N ALA A 175 -44.17 -5.12 -1.73
CA ALA A 175 -44.97 -3.96 -2.12
C ALA A 175 -45.52 -4.05 -3.55
N ARG A 176 -44.84 -4.80 -4.43
CA ARG A 176 -45.30 -5.12 -5.80
C ARG A 176 -46.16 -6.38 -5.87
N ARG A 177 -46.28 -7.15 -4.78
CA ARG A 177 -47.28 -8.23 -4.73
C ARG A 177 -48.64 -7.58 -4.79
N ARG A 178 -49.25 -7.73 -5.95
CA ARG A 178 -50.59 -7.26 -6.27
C ARG A 178 -51.52 -7.76 -5.19
N ALA A 179 -52.16 -6.83 -4.47
CA ALA A 179 -53.31 -7.16 -3.65
C ALA A 179 -54.30 -7.95 -4.54
N PRO A 180 -54.91 -9.03 -4.03
CA PRO A 180 -55.80 -9.87 -4.83
C PRO A 180 -56.83 -8.98 -5.52
N ASP A 181 -57.01 -9.16 -6.83
CA ASP A 181 -57.86 -8.28 -7.63
C ASP A 181 -59.23 -8.18 -6.96
N PRO A 182 -59.71 -6.97 -6.62
CA PRO A 182 -61.01 -6.82 -5.97
C PRO A 182 -62.15 -7.42 -6.82
N LEU A 183 -61.96 -7.55 -8.15
CA LEU A 183 -62.92 -8.19 -9.04
C LEU A 183 -62.97 -9.71 -8.84
N ASP A 184 -61.83 -10.37 -8.65
CA ASP A 184 -61.78 -11.83 -8.37
C ASP A 184 -62.49 -12.17 -7.05
N GLN A 185 -62.38 -11.29 -6.04
CA GLN A 185 -63.08 -11.46 -4.77
C GLN A 185 -64.61 -11.31 -4.91
N ILE A 186 -65.07 -10.43 -5.81
CA ILE A 186 -66.48 -10.23 -6.10
C ILE A 186 -67.04 -11.45 -6.85
N ASP A 187 -66.31 -11.98 -7.83
CA ASP A 187 -66.71 -13.17 -8.58
C ASP A 187 -66.77 -14.42 -7.69
N ASP A 188 -65.83 -14.59 -6.75
CA ASP A 188 -65.87 -15.65 -5.74
C ASP A 188 -67.07 -15.51 -4.79
N LEU A 189 -67.39 -14.28 -4.35
CA LEU A 189 -68.57 -13.99 -3.52
C LEU A 189 -69.87 -14.24 -4.28
N TYR A 190 -69.92 -13.86 -5.55
CA TYR A 190 -71.07 -14.06 -6.42
C TYR A 190 -71.26 -15.56 -6.73
N ASN A 191 -70.19 -16.30 -7.00
CA ASN A 191 -70.23 -17.74 -7.19
C ASN A 191 -70.65 -18.47 -5.91
N ARG A 192 -70.15 -18.09 -4.73
CA ARG A 192 -70.62 -18.66 -3.44
C ARG A 192 -72.11 -18.43 -3.21
N THR A 193 -72.57 -17.20 -3.42
CA THR A 193 -73.98 -16.86 -3.22
C THR A 193 -74.91 -17.47 -4.26
N MET A 194 -74.45 -17.68 -5.50
CA MET A 194 -75.14 -18.45 -6.53
C MET A 194 -75.23 -19.94 -6.18
N VAL A 195 -74.15 -20.54 -5.66
CA VAL A 195 -74.13 -21.95 -5.25
C VAL A 195 -75.04 -22.20 -4.05
N ASP A 196 -75.08 -21.29 -3.07
CA ASP A 196 -76.03 -21.37 -1.94
C ASP A 196 -77.48 -21.18 -2.40
N ARG A 197 -77.73 -20.36 -3.42
CA ARG A 197 -79.07 -20.16 -3.99
C ARG A 197 -79.52 -21.34 -4.88
N ALA A 198 -78.58 -22.04 -5.52
CA ALA A 198 -78.84 -23.21 -6.35
C ALA A 198 -79.10 -24.48 -5.53
N ARG A 199 -78.92 -24.43 -4.20
CA ARG A 199 -79.33 -25.49 -3.29
C ARG A 199 -80.62 -25.06 -2.58
N PRO A 200 -81.80 -25.25 -3.20
CA PRO A 200 -83.04 -25.12 -2.46
C PRO A 200 -83.01 -26.16 -1.34
N ASP A 201 -83.31 -25.73 -0.13
CA ASP A 201 -83.52 -26.59 1.02
C ASP A 201 -84.43 -27.75 0.61
N ASP A 202 -83.90 -28.97 0.69
CA ASP A 202 -84.67 -30.19 0.58
C ASP A 202 -85.44 -30.35 1.89
N PRO A 203 -86.76 -30.15 1.94
CA PRO A 203 -87.52 -30.36 3.15
C PRO A 203 -87.97 -31.82 3.19
N ARG A 204 -87.32 -32.57 4.10
CA ARG A 204 -87.70 -33.85 4.72
C ARG A 204 -86.91 -35.09 4.27
#